data_AF-A0A965EHE0-F1
#
_entry.id   AF-A0A965EHE0-F1
#
_cell.length_a   1.000
_cell.length_b   1.000
_cell.length_c   1.000
_cell.angle_alpha   90.00
_cell.angle_beta   90.00
_cell.angle_gamma   90.00
#
_symmetry.space_group_name_H-M   'P 1'
#
loop_
_entity.id
_entity.type
_entity.pdbx_description
1 polymer ?
#
loop_
_entity_poly.entity_id
_entity_poly.type
_entity_poly.pdbx_seq_one_letter_code
_entity_poly.pdbx_strand_id
1 'polypeptide(L)'
;MPEMNPMMVYRLDRFGRGGHHRPFNDVGFPGIRIMETNENYNRQHQDIRVENGVKYGDVIEGVNFEYCKKLTAVNAITMAGIAWAPPAPTNVSIGGAVQPSTKLSWDTLPTDKVAGYKIYWRDTTSPTWDYSRYVGNVGAFTLEGVVIDNYFFGVSAVDKSGNESVNISLSTIYHLTLL
;
A
#
# COMPACT_ATOMS: atom_id res chain seq x y z
N MET A 1 9.14 -6.42 -12.96
CA MET A 1 8.24 -6.93 -11.90
C MET A 1 7.83 -8.35 -12.27
N PRO A 2 7.84 -9.33 -11.36
CA PRO A 2 7.40 -10.69 -11.70
C PRO A 2 5.91 -10.71 -12.03
N GLU A 3 5.50 -11.52 -13.00
CA GLU A 3 4.09 -11.71 -13.34
C GLU A 3 3.38 -12.51 -12.23
N MET A 4 2.44 -11.85 -11.56
CA MET A 4 1.56 -12.39 -10.52
C MET A 4 0.14 -11.84 -10.71
N ASN A 5 -0.87 -12.65 -10.39
CA ASN A 5 -2.26 -12.22 -10.35
C ASN A 5 -2.77 -12.23 -8.90
N PRO A 6 -2.49 -11.19 -8.10
CA PRO A 6 -2.86 -11.17 -6.70
C PRO A 6 -4.37 -11.00 -6.53
N MET A 7 -4.95 -11.78 -5.62
CA MET A 7 -6.30 -11.52 -5.11
C MET A 7 -6.20 -10.64 -3.86
N MET A 8 -6.81 -9.46 -3.91
CA MET A 8 -6.82 -8.54 -2.77
C MET A 8 -7.84 -8.98 -1.72
N VAL A 9 -7.41 -9.06 -0.47
CA VAL A 9 -8.26 -9.36 0.69
C VAL A 9 -8.18 -8.20 1.67
N TYR A 10 -9.23 -7.38 1.72
CA TYR A 10 -9.30 -6.17 2.58
C TYR A 10 -9.71 -6.44 4.04
N ARG A 11 -9.66 -7.72 4.45
CA ARG A 11 -9.85 -8.09 5.85
C ARG A 11 -8.50 -8.05 6.55
N LEU A 12 -8.48 -7.48 7.75
CA LEU A 12 -7.27 -7.45 8.59
C LEU A 12 -6.76 -8.86 8.89
N ASP A 13 -7.65 -9.85 9.06
CA ASP A 13 -7.21 -11.24 9.19
C ASP A 13 -8.29 -12.26 8.84
N ARG A 14 -7.88 -13.53 8.85
CA ARG A 14 -8.77 -14.69 8.77
C ARG A 14 -9.48 -14.92 10.11
N PHE A 15 -10.67 -15.51 10.07
CA PHE A 15 -11.45 -15.80 11.27
C PHE A 15 -10.66 -16.71 12.24
N GLY A 16 -10.62 -16.32 13.51
CA GLY A 16 -10.06 -17.13 14.60
C GLY A 16 -8.54 -17.33 14.60
N ARG A 17 -7.77 -16.63 13.75
CA ARG A 17 -6.30 -16.70 13.73
C ARG A 17 -5.69 -15.31 13.54
N GLY A 18 -4.48 -15.13 14.06
CA GLY A 18 -3.64 -13.96 13.79
C GLY A 18 -2.74 -14.17 12.57
N GLY A 19 -2.26 -13.06 12.01
CA GLY A 19 -1.39 -12.97 10.87
C GLY A 19 -0.20 -12.07 11.21
N HIS A 20 0.97 -12.42 10.67
CA HIS A 20 2.24 -11.77 11.06
C HIS A 20 2.32 -10.28 10.73
N HIS A 21 1.44 -9.76 9.86
CA HIS A 21 1.36 -8.33 9.54
C HIS A 21 0.58 -7.52 10.58
N ARG A 22 -0.29 -8.16 11.38
CA ARG A 22 -1.16 -7.47 12.33
C ARG A 22 -0.39 -6.69 13.41
N PRO A 23 0.67 -7.24 14.04
CA PRO A 23 1.45 -6.47 15.02
C PRO A 23 2.05 -5.18 14.47
N PHE A 24 2.44 -5.15 13.18
CA PHE A 24 2.92 -3.93 12.53
C PHE A 24 1.81 -2.88 12.38
N ASN A 25 0.62 -3.33 11.95
CA ASN A 25 -0.55 -2.45 11.88
C ASN A 25 -0.94 -1.91 13.26
N ASP A 26 -0.90 -2.74 14.30
CA ASP A 26 -1.26 -2.37 15.67
C ASP A 26 -0.32 -1.28 16.25
N VAL A 27 0.95 -1.24 15.81
CA VAL A 27 1.90 -0.17 16.16
C VAL A 27 1.99 0.95 15.12
N GLY A 28 1.01 1.03 14.20
CA GLY A 28 0.85 2.14 13.26
C GLY A 28 1.67 2.05 11.97
N PHE A 29 2.36 0.93 11.71
CA PHE A 29 3.08 0.71 10.47
C PHE A 29 2.19 0.02 9.42
N PRO A 30 2.20 0.47 8.15
CA PRO A 30 1.52 -0.24 7.08
C PRO A 30 2.09 -1.66 6.91
N GLY A 31 1.28 -2.67 7.16
CA GLY A 31 1.62 -4.08 7.03
C GLY A 31 0.76 -4.77 5.97
N ILE A 32 1.40 -5.35 4.96
CA ILE A 32 0.75 -6.19 3.93
C ILE A 32 1.27 -7.61 4.07
N ARG A 33 0.36 -8.59 4.06
CA ARG A 33 0.71 -10.02 3.97
C ARG A 33 0.47 -10.52 2.56
N ILE A 34 1.48 -11.15 1.97
CA ILE A 34 1.35 -11.96 0.76
C ILE A 34 1.35 -13.42 1.17
N MET A 35 0.38 -14.19 0.68
CA MET A 35 0.22 -15.61 1.01
C MET A 35 -0.29 -16.39 -0.19
N GLU A 36 -0.08 -17.70 -0.16
CA GLU A 36 -0.69 -18.60 -1.14
C GLU A 36 -2.23 -18.58 -0.98
N THR A 37 -2.93 -18.55 -2.11
CA THR A 37 -4.40 -18.52 -2.12
C THR A 37 -5.02 -19.83 -1.64
N ASN A 38 -4.42 -20.96 -2.02
CA ASN A 38 -4.93 -22.30 -1.75
C ASN A 38 -3.92 -23.05 -0.89
N GLU A 39 -4.10 -23.02 0.43
CA GLU A 39 -3.24 -23.76 1.36
C GLU A 39 -3.47 -25.28 1.24
N ASN A 40 -2.39 -26.06 1.15
CA ASN A 40 -2.46 -27.51 1.21
C ASN A 40 -2.33 -27.98 2.67
N TYR A 41 -3.46 -28.34 3.31
CA TYR A 41 -3.49 -28.72 4.72
C TYR A 41 -2.73 -30.01 5.07
N ASN A 42 -2.39 -30.84 4.09
CA ASN A 42 -1.52 -31.99 4.34
C ASN A 42 -0.05 -31.57 4.54
N ARG A 43 0.28 -30.34 4.14
CA ARG A 43 1.64 -29.79 4.10
C ARG A 43 1.72 -28.42 4.76
N GLN A 44 0.86 -28.13 5.73
CA GLN A 44 0.88 -26.86 6.45
C GLN A 44 0.80 -27.14 7.94
N HIS A 45 1.87 -26.79 8.69
CA HIS A 45 1.95 -27.03 10.13
C HIS A 45 1.72 -28.51 10.48
N GLN A 46 2.25 -29.41 9.65
CA GLN A 46 2.10 -30.84 9.84
C GLN A 46 3.45 -31.48 10.15
N ASP A 47 3.46 -32.33 11.18
CA ASP A 47 4.58 -33.24 11.41
C ASP A 47 4.65 -34.29 10.29
N ILE A 48 5.87 -34.74 10.00
CA ILE A 48 6.12 -35.76 8.98
C ILE A 48 5.52 -37.09 9.43
N ARG A 49 4.48 -37.54 8.74
CA ARG A 49 3.83 -38.84 8.99
C ARG A 49 3.15 -39.38 7.74
N VAL A 50 2.80 -40.66 7.79
CA VAL A 50 1.90 -41.28 6.81
C VAL A 50 0.68 -41.80 7.55
N GLU A 51 -0.50 -41.36 7.15
CA GLU A 51 -1.76 -41.72 7.78
C GLU A 51 -2.78 -42.01 6.69
N ASN A 52 -3.41 -43.19 6.73
CA ASN A 52 -4.39 -43.64 5.73
C ASN A 52 -3.90 -43.50 4.27
N GLY A 53 -2.60 -43.71 4.03
CA GLY A 53 -1.98 -43.58 2.70
C GLY A 53 -1.65 -42.14 2.27
N VAL A 54 -1.98 -41.13 3.07
CA VAL A 54 -1.65 -39.73 2.82
C VAL A 54 -0.33 -39.37 3.51
N LYS A 55 0.60 -38.78 2.75
CA LYS A 55 1.85 -38.22 3.29
C LYS A 55 1.61 -36.81 3.80
N TYR A 56 1.84 -36.61 5.08
CA TYR A 56 1.80 -35.31 5.75
C TYR A 56 3.22 -34.79 5.99
N GLY A 57 3.38 -33.47 6.01
CA GLY A 57 4.63 -32.84 6.42
C GLY A 57 4.99 -31.56 5.66
N ASP A 58 5.61 -30.62 6.36
CA ASP A 58 6.31 -29.47 5.79
C ASP A 58 7.70 -29.89 5.27
N VAL A 59 7.76 -30.44 4.05
CA VAL A 59 8.99 -30.96 3.44
C VAL A 59 9.41 -30.17 2.19
N ILE A 60 10.70 -30.19 1.86
CA ILE A 60 11.27 -29.39 0.78
C ILE A 60 10.69 -29.75 -0.59
N GLU A 61 10.31 -31.02 -0.78
CA GLU A 61 9.65 -31.53 -1.98
C GLU A 61 8.25 -30.93 -2.19
N GLY A 62 7.64 -30.38 -1.14
CA GLY A 62 6.38 -29.67 -1.19
C GLY A 62 6.51 -28.21 -1.61
N VAL A 63 7.72 -27.65 -1.61
CA VAL A 63 7.98 -26.23 -1.88
C VAL A 63 8.02 -25.96 -3.38
N ASN A 64 7.23 -24.97 -3.82
CA ASN A 64 7.33 -24.44 -5.17
C ASN A 64 8.37 -23.31 -5.22
N PHE A 65 9.60 -23.65 -5.59
CA PHE A 65 10.72 -22.70 -5.65
C PHE A 65 10.51 -21.55 -6.64
N GLU A 66 9.85 -21.79 -7.78
CA GLU A 66 9.56 -20.72 -8.75
C GLU A 66 8.54 -19.72 -8.19
N TYR A 67 7.53 -20.19 -7.46
CA TYR A 67 6.60 -19.32 -6.75
C TYR A 67 7.31 -18.54 -5.62
N CYS A 68 8.14 -19.21 -4.82
CA CYS A 68 8.95 -18.55 -3.78
C CYS A 68 9.86 -17.47 -4.38
N LYS A 69 10.53 -17.75 -5.50
CA LYS A 69 11.37 -16.79 -6.23
C LYS A 69 10.58 -15.56 -6.65
N LYS A 70 9.35 -15.72 -7.17
CA LYS A 70 8.47 -14.59 -7.51
C LYS A 70 8.14 -13.75 -6.27
N LEU A 71 7.75 -14.37 -5.16
CA LEU A 71 7.47 -13.67 -3.90
C LEU A 71 8.69 -12.92 -3.36
N THR A 72 9.86 -13.56 -3.36
CA THR A 72 11.12 -12.93 -2.95
C THR A 72 11.45 -11.73 -3.83
N ALA A 73 11.24 -11.84 -5.15
CA ALA A 73 11.46 -10.74 -6.08
C ALA A 73 10.51 -9.56 -5.82
N VAL A 74 9.23 -9.81 -5.52
CA VAL A 74 8.28 -8.75 -5.13
C VAL A 74 8.79 -8.03 -3.88
N ASN A 75 9.14 -8.76 -2.82
CA ASN A 75 9.65 -8.16 -1.58
C ASN A 75 10.91 -7.33 -1.82
N ALA A 76 11.87 -7.87 -2.58
CA ALA A 76 13.12 -7.20 -2.87
C ALA A 76 12.91 -5.90 -3.66
N ILE A 77 12.06 -5.92 -4.70
CA ILE A 77 11.76 -4.73 -5.51
C ILE A 77 11.01 -3.67 -4.67
N THR A 78 10.06 -4.08 -3.83
CA THR A 78 9.35 -3.15 -2.94
C THR A 78 10.31 -2.48 -1.95
N MET A 79 11.21 -3.23 -1.32
CA MET A 79 12.22 -2.67 -0.41
C MET A 79 13.19 -1.74 -1.14
N ALA A 80 13.66 -2.13 -2.33
CA ALA A 80 14.53 -1.28 -3.15
C ALA A 80 13.82 0.03 -3.55
N GLY A 81 12.54 -0.05 -3.93
CA GLY A 81 11.73 1.11 -4.26
C GLY A 81 11.60 2.09 -3.09
N ILE A 82 11.29 1.59 -1.89
CA ILE A 82 11.22 2.43 -0.69
C ILE A 82 12.59 3.00 -0.31
N ALA A 83 13.67 2.24 -0.47
CA ALA A 83 15.03 2.68 -0.14
C ALA A 83 15.57 3.75 -1.09
N TRP A 84 15.19 3.71 -2.37
CA TRP A 84 15.58 4.71 -3.37
C TRP A 84 14.66 5.92 -3.41
N ALA A 85 13.46 5.82 -2.82
CA ALA A 85 12.51 6.92 -2.78
C ALA A 85 12.99 8.09 -1.92
N PRO A 86 12.58 9.32 -2.24
CA PRO A 86 12.74 10.44 -1.33
C PRO A 86 11.87 10.23 -0.07
N PRO A 87 12.14 10.96 1.03
CA PRO A 87 11.23 11.03 2.15
C PRO A 87 9.82 11.43 1.71
N ALA A 88 8.80 11.02 2.45
CA ALA A 88 7.45 11.50 2.21
C ALA A 88 7.30 12.97 2.62
N PRO A 89 6.45 13.76 1.93
CA PRO A 89 6.15 15.12 2.36
C PRO A 89 5.44 15.11 3.72
N THR A 90 5.67 16.15 4.52
CA THR A 90 5.05 16.30 5.85
C THR A 90 3.97 17.38 5.84
N ASN A 91 3.16 17.42 6.90
CA ASN A 91 2.12 18.44 7.09
C ASN A 91 1.17 18.59 5.89
N VAL A 92 0.85 17.46 5.24
CA VAL A 92 -0.12 17.42 4.16
C VAL A 92 -1.48 17.87 4.72
N SER A 93 -2.11 18.82 4.05
CA SER A 93 -3.39 19.39 4.44
C SER A 93 -4.29 19.59 3.22
N ILE A 94 -5.59 19.64 3.47
CA ILE A 94 -6.62 19.74 2.44
C ILE A 94 -7.62 20.82 2.80
N GLY A 95 -8.09 21.54 1.78
CA GLY A 95 -9.11 22.57 1.86
C GLY A 95 -9.90 22.67 0.56
N GLY A 96 -10.76 23.68 0.47
CA GLY A 96 -11.72 23.81 -0.63
C GLY A 96 -13.14 23.36 -0.27
N ALA A 97 -13.48 23.35 1.02
CA ALA A 97 -14.85 23.15 1.46
C ALA A 97 -15.81 24.11 0.73
N VAL A 98 -16.95 23.58 0.29
CA VAL A 98 -18.00 24.35 -0.41
C VAL A 98 -17.53 24.97 -1.75
N GLN A 99 -16.54 24.37 -2.42
CA GLN A 99 -16.08 24.77 -3.74
C GLN A 99 -16.02 23.55 -4.68
N PRO A 100 -16.22 23.73 -6.01
CA PRO A 100 -16.07 22.65 -7.00
C PRO A 100 -14.59 22.37 -7.31
N SER A 101 -13.72 22.45 -6.30
CA SER A 101 -12.27 22.30 -6.43
C SER A 101 -11.67 21.86 -5.11
N THR A 102 -10.61 21.06 -5.16
CA THR A 102 -9.88 20.62 -3.97
C THR A 102 -8.52 21.30 -3.92
N LYS A 103 -8.18 21.90 -2.77
CA LYS A 103 -6.87 22.53 -2.53
C LYS A 103 -6.06 21.65 -1.59
N LEU A 104 -4.84 21.31 -2.00
CA LEU A 104 -3.90 20.53 -1.22
C LEU A 104 -2.64 21.35 -0.97
N SER A 105 -2.06 21.21 0.22
CA SER A 105 -0.76 21.80 0.57
C SER A 105 0.06 20.86 1.44
N TRP A 106 1.38 21.01 1.41
CA TRP A 106 2.34 20.18 2.13
C TRP A 106 3.67 20.91 2.29
N ASP A 107 4.49 20.45 3.23
CA ASP A 107 5.86 20.93 3.36
C ASP A 107 6.74 20.37 2.25
N THR A 108 7.47 21.25 1.57
CA THR A 108 8.41 20.85 0.55
C THR A 108 9.71 20.33 1.15
N LEU A 109 10.25 19.28 0.56
CA LEU A 109 11.56 18.76 0.85
C LEU A 109 12.66 19.57 0.12
N PRO A 110 13.92 19.47 0.57
CA PRO A 110 15.06 20.06 -0.13
C PRO A 110 15.12 19.68 -1.62
N THR A 111 15.33 20.68 -2.48
CA THR A 111 15.21 20.58 -3.94
C THR A 111 16.35 19.80 -4.61
N ASP A 112 17.46 19.58 -3.88
CA ASP A 112 18.57 18.75 -4.35
C ASP A 112 18.15 17.28 -4.49
N LYS A 113 17.17 16.82 -3.68
CA LYS A 113 16.70 15.43 -3.62
C LYS A 113 15.34 15.19 -4.30
N VAL A 114 14.57 16.23 -4.57
CA VAL A 114 13.18 16.11 -5.08
C VAL A 114 13.01 16.84 -6.40
N ALA A 115 12.47 16.13 -7.40
CA ALA A 115 12.09 16.70 -8.70
C ALA A 115 10.70 17.35 -8.64
N GLY A 116 9.78 16.79 -7.83
CA GLY A 116 8.48 17.39 -7.59
C GLY A 116 7.55 16.47 -6.80
N TYR A 117 6.25 16.70 -6.91
CA TYR A 117 5.24 15.96 -6.18
C TYR A 117 4.18 15.38 -7.11
N LYS A 118 3.54 14.31 -6.66
CA LYS A 118 2.41 13.69 -7.33
C LYS A 118 1.24 13.58 -6.36
N ILE A 119 0.08 14.03 -6.81
CA ILE A 119 -1.18 13.94 -6.08
C ILE A 119 -1.91 12.70 -6.59
N TYR A 120 -2.49 11.94 -5.67
CA TYR A 120 -3.36 10.80 -5.94
C TYR A 120 -4.75 11.08 -5.38
N TRP A 121 -5.78 10.62 -6.07
CA TRP A 121 -7.14 10.60 -5.54
C TRP A 121 -7.91 9.38 -6.01
N ARG A 122 -8.90 8.96 -5.23
CA ARG A 122 -9.73 7.78 -5.50
C ARG A 122 -11.14 7.95 -5.00
N ASP A 123 -12.07 7.25 -5.62
CA ASP A 123 -13.44 7.16 -5.14
C ASP A 123 -13.44 6.62 -3.71
N THR A 124 -14.42 7.04 -2.90
CA THR A 124 -14.55 6.58 -1.50
C THR A 124 -14.76 5.07 -1.38
N THR A 125 -15.24 4.43 -2.45
CA THR A 125 -15.46 2.99 -2.57
C THR A 125 -14.33 2.25 -3.25
N SER A 126 -13.41 2.94 -3.93
CA SER A 126 -12.33 2.28 -4.66
C SER A 126 -11.24 1.81 -3.69
N PRO A 127 -10.75 0.58 -3.83
CA PRO A 127 -9.67 0.09 -2.98
C PRO A 127 -8.26 0.51 -3.47
N THR A 128 -8.16 1.16 -4.62
CA THR A 128 -6.91 1.58 -5.25
C THR A 128 -6.90 3.08 -5.49
N TRP A 129 -5.72 3.67 -5.74
CA TRP A 129 -5.66 5.03 -6.26
C TRP A 129 -6.11 5.04 -7.73
N ASP A 130 -7.26 5.65 -8.00
CA ASP A 130 -7.88 5.62 -9.34
C ASP A 130 -7.23 6.65 -10.28
N TYR A 131 -6.81 7.78 -9.71
CA TYR A 131 -6.30 8.92 -10.45
C TYR A 131 -5.01 9.44 -9.84
N SER A 132 -4.19 10.07 -10.68
CA SER A 132 -3.00 10.79 -10.22
C SER A 132 -2.63 11.96 -11.12
N ARG A 133 -1.87 12.91 -10.56
CA ARG A 133 -1.35 14.07 -11.29
C ARG A 133 0.01 14.50 -10.73
N TYR A 134 1.02 14.54 -11.59
CA TYR A 134 2.29 15.18 -11.26
C TYR A 134 2.17 16.70 -11.34
N VAL A 135 2.65 17.42 -10.33
CA VAL A 135 2.44 18.86 -10.16
C VAL A 135 3.73 19.68 -10.11
N GLY A 136 4.88 19.04 -10.35
CA GLY A 136 6.18 19.68 -10.25
C GLY A 136 6.58 19.97 -8.80
N ASN A 137 7.62 20.80 -8.63
CA ASN A 137 8.16 21.14 -7.32
C ASN A 137 7.43 22.32 -6.68
N VAL A 138 6.22 22.07 -6.20
CA VAL A 138 5.35 23.03 -5.51
C VAL A 138 4.99 22.52 -4.11
N GLY A 139 4.64 23.40 -3.19
CA GLY A 139 4.12 23.05 -1.86
C GLY A 139 2.59 23.11 -1.75
N ALA A 140 1.90 23.49 -2.83
CA ALA A 140 0.44 23.54 -2.87
C ALA A 140 -0.06 23.41 -4.30
N PHE A 141 -1.27 22.87 -4.45
CA PHE A 141 -1.92 22.70 -5.74
C PHE A 141 -3.45 22.69 -5.61
N THR A 142 -4.15 23.19 -6.64
CA THR A 142 -5.62 23.13 -6.72
C THR A 142 -6.05 22.19 -7.85
N LEU A 143 -6.84 21.18 -7.51
CA LEU A 143 -7.52 20.29 -8.46
C LEU A 143 -8.88 20.89 -8.81
N GLU A 144 -8.93 21.62 -9.92
CA GLU A 144 -10.18 22.17 -10.47
C GLU A 144 -11.13 21.05 -10.92
N GLY A 145 -12.42 21.18 -10.60
CA GLY A 145 -13.45 20.21 -10.97
C GLY A 145 -13.46 18.92 -10.14
N VAL A 146 -12.55 18.79 -9.16
CA VAL A 146 -12.50 17.66 -8.24
C VAL A 146 -13.06 18.09 -6.89
N VAL A 147 -14.27 17.63 -6.57
CA VAL A 147 -14.97 17.97 -5.32
C VAL A 147 -14.42 17.15 -4.16
N ILE A 148 -14.03 17.84 -3.08
CA ILE A 148 -13.35 17.25 -1.93
C ILE A 148 -14.11 16.08 -1.29
N ASP A 149 -15.44 16.17 -1.18
CA ASP A 149 -16.27 15.18 -0.47
C ASP A 149 -16.43 13.84 -1.21
N ASN A 150 -16.10 13.82 -2.52
CA ASN A 150 -16.31 12.64 -3.36
C ASN A 150 -15.11 11.67 -3.35
N TYR A 151 -13.96 12.11 -2.83
CA TYR A 151 -12.70 11.39 -3.01
C TYR A 151 -11.87 11.36 -1.74
N PHE A 152 -11.02 10.33 -1.64
CA PHE A 152 -9.83 10.39 -0.80
C PHE A 152 -8.66 10.96 -1.58
N PHE A 153 -7.71 11.57 -0.88
CA PHE A 153 -6.52 12.20 -1.47
C PHE A 153 -5.25 11.75 -0.78
N GLY A 154 -4.15 11.77 -1.51
CA GLY A 154 -2.82 11.62 -0.95
C GLY A 154 -1.74 12.28 -1.79
N VAL A 155 -0.59 12.54 -1.18
CA VAL A 155 0.55 13.19 -1.84
C VAL A 155 1.82 12.35 -1.67
N SER A 156 2.59 12.24 -2.74
CA SER A 156 3.92 11.62 -2.75
C SER A 156 4.97 12.59 -3.29
N ALA A 157 6.19 12.54 -2.76
CA ALA A 157 7.35 13.19 -3.34
C ALA A 157 7.96 12.29 -4.42
N VAL A 158 8.55 12.90 -5.45
CA VAL A 158 9.20 12.22 -6.57
C VAL A 158 10.62 12.74 -6.73
N ASP A 159 11.60 11.85 -6.74
CA ASP A 159 13.01 12.24 -6.96
C ASP A 159 13.32 12.45 -8.45
N LYS A 160 14.58 12.83 -8.74
CA LYS A 160 15.07 13.07 -10.11
C LYS A 160 15.19 11.79 -10.96
N SER A 161 15.19 10.62 -10.33
CA SER A 161 15.22 9.32 -10.98
C SER A 161 13.82 8.75 -11.21
N GLY A 162 12.78 9.43 -10.71
CA GLY A 162 11.38 9.02 -10.81
C GLY A 162 10.90 8.10 -9.68
N ASN A 163 11.69 7.90 -8.62
CA ASN A 163 11.25 7.13 -7.45
C ASN A 163 10.27 7.95 -6.62
N GLU A 164 9.21 7.29 -6.14
CA GLU A 164 8.14 7.93 -5.37
C GLU A 164 8.20 7.53 -3.90
N SER A 165 8.02 8.52 -3.02
CA SER A 165 7.85 8.28 -1.59
C SER A 165 6.58 7.47 -1.30
N VAL A 166 6.50 6.94 -0.08
CA VAL A 166 5.22 6.47 0.46
C VAL A 166 4.19 7.60 0.36
N ASN A 167 2.99 7.25 -0.09
CA ASN A 167 1.89 8.19 -0.22
C ASN A 167 1.32 8.55 1.15
N ILE A 168 1.25 9.85 1.44
CA ILE A 168 0.59 10.34 2.64
C ILE A 168 -0.88 10.56 2.33
N SER A 169 -1.70 9.60 2.75
CA SER A 169 -3.16 9.64 2.62
C SER A 169 -3.77 10.54 3.68
N LEU A 170 -4.64 11.44 3.25
CA LEU A 170 -5.47 12.27 4.12
C LEU A 170 -6.77 11.52 4.44
N SER A 171 -6.72 10.58 5.38
CA SER A 171 -7.89 9.77 5.75
C SER A 171 -8.53 10.16 7.09
N THR A 172 -7.99 11.14 7.83
CA THR A 172 -8.46 11.41 9.19
C THR A 172 -8.33 12.88 9.60
N ILE A 173 -9.33 13.73 9.29
CA ILE A 173 -9.69 14.91 10.12
C ILE A 173 -11.19 15.22 10.02
N TYR A 174 -12.10 14.24 10.06
CA TYR A 174 -13.49 14.51 10.49
C TYR A 174 -14.04 13.27 11.19
N HIS A 175 -14.31 13.39 12.49
CA HIS A 175 -15.23 12.49 13.16
C HIS A 175 -16.56 12.60 12.41
N LEU A 176 -17.03 11.51 11.80
CA LEU A 176 -18.43 11.41 11.39
C LEU A 176 -19.27 11.48 12.66
N THR A 177 -19.84 12.65 12.96
CA THR A 177 -21.09 12.71 13.70
C THR A 177 -22.18 12.41 12.68
N LEU A 178 -22.68 11.18 12.68
CA LEU A 178 -23.96 10.89 12.05
C LEU A 178 -25.01 11.76 12.74
N LEU A 179 -25.73 12.58 11.96
CA LEU A 179 -26.99 13.19 12.40
C LEU A 179 -28.09 12.12 12.42
#